data_AF-A0A1I1AUN7-F1
#
_entry.id   AF-A0A1I1AUN7-F1
#
_cell.length_a   1.000
_cell.length_b   1.000
_cell.length_c   1.000
_cell.angle_alpha   90.00
_cell.angle_beta   90.00
_cell.angle_gamma   90.00
#
_symmetry.space_group_name_H-M   'P 1'
#
loop_
_entity.id
_entity.type
_entity.pdbx_description
1 polymer ?
#
loop_
_entity_poly.entity_id
_entity_poly.type
_entity_poly.pdbx_seq_one_letter_code
_entity_poly.pdbx_strand_id
1 'polypeptide(L)'
;MYSYEDRIRAVKLYIKLGKRIRPTIRQLGYPTKNALKSWYREYEQSRDLQVGYVRSRQRYSDKQKQAAVQHYLEHDRCIASTMKALGYPGRATLTAWIDELHPEVRHRVIGRAANVQHCPEFKNAAVIDLCTRKTSAQAIAQKLAVCRPTLYNWKNQLLGREAPPSMKRQNDSKPVPEQTETELQRQVESLQRDIRRLQLEHDLLKKANELLKKAWASICRS
;
A
#
# COMPACT_ATOMS: atom_id res chain seq x y z
N MET A 1 18.03 -35.38 -15.80
CA MET A 1 18.47 -34.20 -16.60
C MET A 1 19.96 -34.38 -16.86
N TYR A 2 20.42 -34.29 -18.12
CA TYR A 2 21.83 -34.57 -18.45
C TYR A 2 22.72 -33.37 -18.12
N SER A 3 23.90 -33.63 -17.56
CA SER A 3 24.88 -32.59 -17.24
C SER A 3 25.36 -31.89 -18.52
N TYR A 4 25.93 -30.68 -18.38
CA TYR A 4 26.55 -29.99 -19.52
C TYR A 4 27.68 -30.82 -20.14
N GLU A 5 28.49 -31.46 -19.30
CA GLU A 5 29.59 -32.32 -19.72
C GLU A 5 29.11 -33.54 -20.53
N ASP A 6 28.03 -34.18 -20.08
CA ASP A 6 27.43 -35.31 -20.78
C ASP A 6 26.87 -34.91 -22.16
N ARG A 7 26.26 -33.72 -22.24
CA ARG A 7 25.74 -33.16 -23.51
C ARG A 7 26.86 -32.87 -24.50
N ILE A 8 27.94 -32.22 -24.06
CA ILE A 8 29.14 -31.94 -24.87
C ILE A 8 29.78 -33.26 -25.34
N ARG A 9 29.92 -34.25 -24.45
CA ARG A 9 30.49 -35.56 -24.76
C ARG A 9 29.68 -36.29 -25.84
N ALA A 10 28.35 -36.24 -25.73
CA ALA A 10 27.45 -36.84 -26.71
C ALA A 10 27.56 -36.19 -28.09
N VAL A 11 27.63 -34.85 -28.15
CA VAL A 11 27.80 -34.12 -29.41
C VAL A 11 29.16 -34.37 -30.05
N LYS A 12 30.25 -34.38 -29.27
CA LYS A 12 31.60 -34.70 -29.77
C LYS A 12 31.66 -36.11 -30.37
N LEU A 13 31.05 -37.10 -29.69
CA LEU A 13 30.99 -38.47 -30.20
C LEU A 13 30.13 -38.57 -31.47
N TYR A 14 29.02 -37.84 -31.53
CA TYR A 14 28.16 -37.78 -32.71
C TYR A 14 28.89 -37.24 -33.95
N ILE A 15 29.74 -36.21 -33.77
CA ILE A 15 30.58 -35.66 -34.85
C ILE A 15 31.64 -36.70 -35.27
N LYS A 16 32.33 -37.33 -34.29
CA LYS A 16 33.36 -38.34 -34.56
C LYS A 16 32.83 -39.55 -35.33
N LEU A 17 31.58 -39.95 -35.10
CA LEU A 17 30.92 -41.08 -35.78
C LEU A 17 30.25 -40.70 -37.10
N GLY A 18 30.54 -39.51 -37.65
CA GLY A 18 30.00 -39.07 -38.94
C GLY A 18 28.50 -38.78 -38.90
N LYS A 19 28.01 -38.19 -37.81
CA LYS A 19 26.59 -37.79 -37.61
C LYS A 19 25.61 -38.99 -37.58
N ARG A 20 26.09 -40.18 -37.22
CA ARG A 20 25.27 -41.40 -37.09
C ARG A 20 24.67 -41.52 -35.68
N ILE A 21 23.34 -41.43 -35.58
CA ILE A 21 22.64 -41.38 -34.27
C ILE A 21 22.67 -42.73 -33.52
N ARG A 22 22.37 -43.85 -34.19
CA ARG A 22 22.25 -45.17 -33.55
C ARG A 22 23.57 -45.62 -32.89
N PRO A 23 24.74 -45.48 -33.54
CA PRO A 23 26.03 -45.81 -32.92
C PRO A 23 26.34 -44.96 -31.68
N THR A 24 26.07 -43.65 -31.72
CA THR A 24 26.29 -42.75 -30.57
C THR A 24 25.46 -43.17 -29.35
N ILE A 25 24.18 -43.51 -29.55
CA ILE A 25 23.28 -43.96 -28.47
C ILE A 25 23.71 -45.33 -27.94
N ARG A 26 24.09 -46.27 -28.82
CA ARG A 26 24.57 -47.60 -28.40
C ARG A 26 25.86 -47.51 -27.56
N GLN A 27 26.74 -46.56 -27.88
CA GLN A 27 28.02 -46.40 -27.20
C GLN A 27 27.90 -45.66 -25.86
N LEU A 28 26.99 -44.69 -25.74
CA LEU A 28 26.83 -43.89 -24.52
C LEU A 28 25.71 -44.40 -23.59
N GLY A 29 24.73 -45.16 -24.09
CA GLY A 29 23.57 -45.64 -23.31
C GLY A 29 22.53 -44.55 -23.00
N TYR A 30 22.88 -43.30 -23.28
CA TYR A 30 22.05 -42.09 -23.33
C TYR A 30 22.57 -41.29 -24.56
N PRO A 31 21.96 -40.22 -25.08
CA PRO A 31 20.65 -39.59 -24.88
C PRO A 31 19.57 -40.09 -25.86
N THR A 32 18.37 -39.50 -25.83
CA THR A 32 17.33 -39.77 -26.84
C THR A 32 17.69 -39.19 -28.22
N LYS A 33 17.15 -39.78 -29.31
CA LYS A 33 17.35 -39.32 -30.70
C LYS A 33 17.09 -37.82 -30.86
N ASN A 34 16.04 -37.30 -30.23
CA ASN A 34 15.64 -35.90 -30.36
C ASN A 34 16.54 -34.96 -29.54
N ALA A 35 16.98 -35.40 -28.36
CA ALA A 35 17.94 -34.64 -27.55
C ALA A 35 19.27 -34.48 -28.28
N LEU A 36 19.81 -35.55 -28.88
CA LEU A 36 21.07 -35.47 -29.64
C LEU A 36 20.98 -34.52 -30.83
N LYS A 37 19.84 -34.51 -31.53
CA LYS A 37 19.58 -33.58 -32.63
C LYS A 37 19.48 -32.13 -32.16
N SER A 38 18.82 -31.87 -31.03
CA SER A 38 18.72 -30.52 -30.45
C SER A 38 20.10 -30.00 -30.06
N TRP A 39 20.85 -30.81 -29.30
CA TRP A 39 22.19 -30.45 -28.84
C TRP A 39 23.16 -30.22 -30.00
N TYR A 40 23.12 -31.04 -31.04
CA TYR A 40 23.96 -30.83 -32.22
C TYR A 40 23.60 -29.52 -32.96
N ARG A 41 22.31 -29.18 -33.09
CA ARG A 41 21.86 -27.92 -33.70
C ARG A 41 22.31 -26.69 -32.89
N GLU A 42 22.17 -26.76 -31.57
CA GLU A 42 22.64 -25.71 -30.66
C GLU A 42 24.17 -25.55 -30.79
N TYR A 43 24.91 -26.65 -30.78
CA TYR A 43 26.36 -26.65 -30.95
C TYR A 43 26.81 -26.11 -32.32
N GLU A 44 26.06 -26.35 -33.40
CA GLU A 44 26.36 -25.81 -34.73
C GLU A 44 26.16 -24.29 -34.81
N GLN A 45 25.21 -23.74 -34.07
CA GLN A 45 24.89 -22.30 -34.05
C GLN A 45 25.84 -21.49 -33.15
N SER A 46 26.10 -21.95 -31.93
CA SER A 46 26.90 -21.20 -30.94
C SER A 46 28.33 -21.71 -30.77
N ARG A 47 28.72 -22.81 -31.44
CA ARG A 47 29.94 -23.59 -31.14
C ARG A 47 30.04 -24.05 -29.67
N ASP A 48 28.93 -23.96 -28.95
CA ASP A 48 28.79 -24.30 -27.54
C ASP A 48 27.34 -24.66 -27.21
N LEU A 49 27.12 -25.37 -26.10
CA LEU A 49 25.82 -25.78 -25.60
C LEU A 49 25.35 -24.86 -24.46
N GLN A 50 24.06 -24.53 -24.43
CA GLN A 50 23.52 -23.69 -23.35
C GLN A 50 23.58 -24.45 -22.01
N VAL A 51 24.17 -23.81 -20.99
CA VAL A 51 24.33 -24.39 -19.64
C VAL A 51 22.96 -24.61 -18.97
N GLY A 52 21.98 -23.75 -19.26
CA GLY A 52 20.61 -23.82 -18.74
C GLY A 52 19.54 -23.54 -19.77
N TYR A 53 18.27 -23.83 -19.42
CA TYR A 53 17.11 -23.51 -20.24
C TYR A 53 16.87 -22.00 -20.27
N VAL A 54 17.38 -21.32 -21.29
CA VAL A 54 17.08 -19.90 -21.53
C VAL A 54 15.75 -19.83 -22.28
N ARG A 55 14.70 -19.29 -21.65
CA ARG A 55 13.46 -18.92 -22.35
C ARG A 55 13.74 -17.68 -23.22
N SER A 56 14.39 -17.85 -24.36
CA SER A 56 14.51 -16.77 -25.35
C SER A 56 13.21 -16.65 -26.14
N ARG A 57 12.14 -16.19 -25.49
CA ARG A 57 10.94 -15.75 -26.20
C ARG A 57 10.62 -14.35 -25.70
N GLN A 58 11.41 -13.37 -26.16
CA GLN A 58 10.89 -12.02 -26.30
C GLN A 58 9.63 -12.14 -27.16
N ARG A 59 8.46 -12.07 -26.52
CA ARG A 59 7.15 -12.30 -27.19
C ARG A 59 6.86 -11.22 -28.24
N TYR A 60 7.60 -10.12 -28.22
CA TYR A 60 7.47 -8.96 -29.08
C TYR A 60 8.86 -8.50 -29.50
N SER A 61 8.99 -8.02 -30.73
CA SER A 61 10.26 -7.45 -31.23
C SER A 61 10.49 -6.06 -30.66
N ASP A 62 11.76 -5.61 -30.63
CA ASP A 62 12.09 -4.26 -30.17
C ASP A 62 11.43 -3.17 -31.02
N LYS A 63 11.23 -3.42 -32.32
CA LYS A 63 10.47 -2.54 -33.22
C LYS A 63 9.01 -2.40 -32.78
N GLN A 64 8.36 -3.49 -32.39
CA GLN A 64 6.98 -3.47 -31.90
C GLN A 64 6.88 -2.72 -30.56
N LYS A 65 7.89 -2.88 -29.69
CA LYS A 65 7.99 -2.13 -28.43
C LYS A 65 8.10 -0.62 -28.68
N GLN A 66 9.02 -0.20 -29.55
CA GLN A 66 9.22 1.21 -29.89
C GLN A 66 7.96 1.82 -30.52
N ALA A 67 7.34 1.15 -31.49
CA ALA A 67 6.10 1.63 -32.11
C ALA A 67 4.96 1.82 -31.10
N ALA A 68 4.81 0.88 -30.15
CA ALA A 68 3.78 0.99 -29.12
C ALA A 68 4.02 2.15 -28.14
N VAL A 69 5.27 2.40 -27.76
CA VAL A 69 5.62 3.52 -26.88
C VAL A 69 5.51 4.85 -27.62
N GLN A 70 5.90 4.91 -28.90
CA GLN A 70 5.76 6.13 -29.71
C GLN A 70 4.29 6.52 -29.90
N HIS A 71 3.43 5.56 -30.27
CA HIS A 71 1.99 5.82 -30.39
C HIS A 71 1.39 6.34 -29.07
N TYR A 72 1.84 5.81 -27.94
CA TYR A 72 1.42 6.29 -26.62
C TYR A 72 1.81 7.75 -26.37
N LEU A 73 3.00 8.17 -26.79
CA LEU A 73 3.47 9.56 -26.63
C LEU A 73 2.71 10.53 -27.53
N GLU A 74 2.34 10.10 -28.73
CA GLU A 74 1.64 10.92 -29.73
C GLU A 74 0.14 11.07 -29.43
N HIS A 75 -0.51 10.04 -28.85
CA HIS A 75 -1.97 9.97 -28.68
C HIS A 75 -2.37 10.07 -27.19
N ASP A 76 -2.12 11.24 -26.60
CA ASP A 76 -2.58 11.67 -25.27
C ASP A 76 -2.12 10.84 -24.07
N ARG A 77 -1.10 9.98 -24.23
CA ARG A 77 -0.58 9.14 -23.13
C ARG A 77 -1.66 8.24 -22.52
N CYS A 78 -2.59 7.77 -23.35
CA CYS A 78 -3.64 6.84 -22.95
C CYS A 78 -3.29 5.39 -23.31
N ILE A 79 -3.05 4.57 -22.28
CA ILE A 79 -2.70 3.13 -22.44
C ILE A 79 -3.85 2.36 -23.11
N ALA A 80 -5.09 2.62 -22.70
CA ALA A 80 -6.25 1.92 -23.28
C ALA A 80 -6.46 2.24 -24.76
N SER A 81 -6.26 3.50 -25.15
CA SER A 81 -6.34 3.93 -26.54
C SER A 81 -5.28 3.23 -27.40
N THR A 82 -4.03 3.24 -26.92
CA THR A 82 -2.90 2.60 -27.61
C THR A 82 -3.11 1.09 -27.79
N MET A 83 -3.62 0.41 -26.76
CA MET A 83 -3.97 -1.01 -26.85
C MET A 83 -5.07 -1.29 -27.88
N LYS A 84 -6.09 -0.42 -27.94
CA LYS A 84 -7.20 -0.55 -28.89
C LYS A 84 -6.76 -0.30 -30.33
N ALA A 85 -5.86 0.67 -30.54
CA ALA A 85 -5.33 1.01 -31.86
C ALA A 85 -4.38 -0.07 -32.40
N LEU A 86 -3.49 -0.60 -31.56
CA LEU A 86 -2.46 -1.55 -32.01
C LEU A 86 -2.89 -3.03 -31.87
N GLY A 87 -3.89 -3.35 -31.04
CA GLY A 87 -4.36 -4.72 -30.79
C GLY A 87 -3.41 -5.59 -29.95
N TYR A 88 -2.23 -5.05 -29.64
CA TYR A 88 -1.20 -5.53 -28.71
C TYR A 88 -0.47 -4.29 -28.19
N PRO A 89 0.38 -4.33 -27.15
CA PRO A 89 0.57 -5.35 -26.13
C PRO A 89 -0.47 -5.23 -25.00
N GLY A 90 -0.43 -6.11 -23.99
CA GLY A 90 -1.28 -5.99 -22.80
C GLY A 90 -0.93 -4.78 -21.91
N ARG A 91 -1.87 -4.34 -21.06
CA ARG A 91 -1.72 -3.15 -20.20
C ARG A 91 -0.43 -3.15 -19.36
N ALA A 92 -0.12 -4.29 -18.75
CA ALA A 92 1.08 -4.46 -17.91
C ALA A 92 2.37 -4.40 -18.73
N THR A 93 2.38 -5.00 -19.92
CA THR A 93 3.51 -4.98 -20.84
C THR A 93 3.79 -3.57 -21.37
N LEU A 94 2.74 -2.85 -21.82
CA LEU A 94 2.91 -1.47 -22.28
C LEU A 94 3.41 -0.56 -21.15
N THR A 95 2.88 -0.75 -19.94
CA THR A 95 3.34 -0.06 -18.73
C THR A 95 4.82 -0.29 -18.49
N ALA A 96 5.28 -1.55 -18.51
CA ALA A 96 6.69 -1.87 -18.30
C ALA A 96 7.59 -1.24 -19.38
N TRP A 97 7.14 -1.24 -20.64
CA TRP A 97 7.90 -0.62 -21.74
C TRP A 97 8.00 0.89 -21.63
N ILE A 98 6.93 1.57 -21.21
CA ILE A 98 6.95 3.01 -20.96
C ILE A 98 7.86 3.32 -19.77
N ASP A 99 7.76 2.56 -18.68
CA ASP A 99 8.61 2.76 -17.50
C ASP A 99 10.10 2.51 -17.81
N GLU A 100 10.41 1.59 -18.74
CA GLU A 100 11.79 1.29 -19.18
C GLU A 100 12.35 2.34 -20.14
N LEU A 101 11.55 2.83 -21.09
CA LEU A 101 12.03 3.75 -22.14
C LEU A 101 11.89 5.23 -21.75
N HIS A 102 10.89 5.57 -20.93
CA HIS A 102 10.55 6.95 -20.56
C HIS A 102 10.03 7.05 -19.12
N PRO A 103 10.89 6.88 -18.11
CA PRO A 103 10.50 6.97 -16.71
C PRO A 103 9.92 8.36 -16.34
N GLU A 104 10.35 9.43 -17.02
CA GLU A 104 9.87 10.80 -16.83
C GLU A 104 8.44 11.05 -17.32
N VAL A 105 7.93 10.26 -18.28
CA VAL A 105 6.65 10.52 -18.94
C VAL A 105 5.46 10.22 -18.03
N ARG A 106 5.64 9.30 -17.07
CA ARG A 106 4.62 8.96 -16.08
C ARG A 106 4.88 9.69 -14.78
N HIS A 107 4.27 10.85 -14.64
CA HIS A 107 3.97 11.38 -13.32
C HIS A 107 3.06 10.37 -12.61
N ARG A 108 3.65 9.58 -11.71
CA ARG A 108 2.89 8.76 -10.77
C ARG A 108 2.16 9.72 -9.85
N VAL A 109 0.96 10.12 -10.24
CA VAL A 109 -0.02 10.67 -9.30
C VAL A 109 -0.37 9.49 -8.40
N ILE A 110 0.42 9.28 -7.35
CA ILE A 110 0.03 8.42 -6.24
C ILE A 110 -1.23 9.10 -5.72
N GLY A 111 -2.38 8.59 -6.16
CA GLY A 111 -3.70 9.12 -5.89
C GLY A 111 -4.07 8.87 -4.44
N ARG A 112 -3.38 9.54 -3.53
CA ARG A 112 -3.87 10.00 -2.24
C ARG A 112 -3.14 11.32 -2.04
N ALA A 113 -3.85 12.44 -2.16
CA ALA A 113 -3.38 13.69 -1.56
C ALA A 113 -2.82 13.33 -0.19
N ALA A 114 -1.60 13.77 0.12
CA ALA A 114 -0.93 13.48 1.38
C ALA A 114 -1.97 13.54 2.48
N ASN A 115 -2.28 12.40 3.10
CA ASN A 115 -3.29 12.33 4.13
C ASN A 115 -2.77 13.26 5.21
N VAL A 116 -3.27 14.50 5.26
CA VAL A 116 -2.73 15.55 6.13
C VAL A 116 -2.82 14.95 7.53
N GLN A 117 -1.67 14.57 8.07
CA GLN A 117 -1.63 13.77 9.27
C GLN A 117 -1.90 14.74 10.42
N HIS A 118 -3.17 14.93 10.75
CA HIS A 118 -3.54 15.80 11.86
C HIS A 118 -3.07 15.16 13.18
N CYS A 119 -2.45 15.97 14.04
CA CYS A 119 -2.05 15.58 15.38
C CYS A 119 -3.26 15.02 16.16
N PRO A 120 -3.06 14.00 17.03
CA PRO A 120 -4.16 13.38 17.77
C PRO A 120 -4.89 14.38 18.67
N GLU A 121 -4.20 15.36 19.24
CA GLU A 121 -4.79 16.42 20.07
C GLU A 121 -5.76 17.28 19.26
N PHE A 122 -5.38 17.63 18.03
CA PHE A 122 -6.22 18.40 17.12
C PHE A 122 -7.47 17.60 16.73
N LYS A 123 -7.33 16.30 16.44
CA LYS A 123 -8.47 15.42 16.15
C LYS A 123 -9.42 15.30 17.36
N ASN A 124 -8.88 15.14 18.56
CA ASN A 124 -9.67 15.05 19.79
C ASN A 124 -10.43 16.35 20.05
N ALA A 125 -9.77 17.51 19.94
CA ALA A 125 -10.41 18.81 20.08
C ALA A 125 -11.52 19.02 19.04
N ALA A 126 -11.28 18.63 17.78
CA ALA A 126 -12.28 18.71 16.72
C ALA A 126 -13.51 17.82 17.00
N VAL A 127 -13.31 16.63 17.58
CA VAL A 127 -14.41 15.73 17.94
C VAL A 127 -15.17 16.23 19.17
N ILE A 128 -14.49 16.82 20.17
CA ILE A 128 -15.14 17.45 21.32
C ILE A 128 -15.99 18.65 20.86
N ASP A 129 -15.44 19.51 20.01
CA ASP A 129 -16.16 20.66 19.44
C ASP A 129 -17.36 20.19 18.61
N LEU A 130 -17.19 19.10 17.83
CA LEU A 130 -18.30 18.47 17.12
C LEU A 130 -19.38 17.96 18.12
N CYS A 131 -19.02 17.22 19.16
CA CYS A 131 -20.01 16.63 20.08
C CYS A 131 -20.71 17.65 20.98
N THR A 132 -20.06 18.77 21.31
CA THR A 132 -20.60 19.82 22.19
C THR A 132 -21.20 21.02 21.43
N ARG A 133 -21.27 20.92 20.09
CA ARG A 133 -21.71 22.01 19.22
C ARG A 133 -23.14 22.48 19.49
N LYS A 134 -23.32 23.80 19.52
CA LYS A 134 -24.61 24.49 19.32
C LYS A 134 -24.83 24.89 17.85
N THR A 135 -23.76 24.90 17.04
CA THR A 135 -23.76 25.31 15.63
C THR A 135 -23.71 24.11 14.67
N SER A 136 -23.78 24.38 13.36
CA SER A 136 -23.73 23.33 12.34
C SER A 136 -22.33 22.70 12.26
N ALA A 137 -22.26 21.40 11.94
CA ALA A 137 -21.00 20.71 11.70
C ALA A 137 -20.18 21.32 10.54
N GLN A 138 -20.85 22.03 9.61
CA GLN A 138 -20.20 22.74 8.50
C GLN A 138 -19.43 23.97 8.99
N ALA A 139 -19.97 24.72 9.96
CA ALA A 139 -19.28 25.88 10.52
C ALA A 139 -18.01 25.48 11.27
N ILE A 140 -18.04 24.34 11.98
CA ILE A 140 -16.87 23.76 12.65
C ILE A 140 -15.83 23.30 11.64
N ALA A 141 -16.27 22.61 10.58
CA ALA A 141 -15.40 22.18 9.49
C ALA A 141 -14.66 23.38 8.85
N GLN A 142 -15.37 24.48 8.59
CA GLN A 142 -14.79 25.72 8.08
C GLN A 142 -13.80 26.36 9.06
N LYS A 143 -14.15 26.44 10.35
CA LYS A 143 -13.27 26.99 11.40
C LYS A 143 -11.97 26.20 11.53
N LEU A 144 -12.03 24.89 11.36
CA LEU A 144 -10.87 23.99 11.47
C LEU A 144 -10.15 23.79 10.13
N ALA A 145 -10.63 24.40 9.03
CA ALA A 145 -10.15 24.20 7.67
C ALA A 145 -10.13 22.71 7.24
N VAL A 146 -11.09 21.92 7.71
CA VAL A 146 -11.24 20.49 7.40
C VAL A 146 -12.55 20.28 6.66
N CYS A 147 -12.65 19.24 5.83
CA CYS A 147 -13.94 18.88 5.23
C CYS A 147 -14.86 18.19 6.26
N ARG A 148 -16.17 18.45 6.15
CA ARG A 148 -17.20 17.86 7.03
C ARG A 148 -17.14 16.32 7.12
N PRO A 149 -16.92 15.55 6.03
CA PRO A 149 -16.80 14.10 6.12
C PRO A 149 -15.65 13.63 7.02
N THR A 150 -14.53 14.36 7.02
CA THR A 150 -13.37 14.03 7.84
C THR A 150 -13.67 14.16 9.33
N LEU A 151 -14.47 15.16 9.75
CA LEU A 151 -14.93 15.26 11.15
C LEU A 151 -15.75 14.05 11.60
N TYR A 152 -16.68 13.57 10.77
CA TYR A 152 -17.45 12.37 11.09
C TYR A 152 -16.60 11.11 11.05
N ASN A 153 -15.62 11.03 10.15
CA ASN A 153 -14.65 9.93 10.14
C ASN A 153 -13.83 9.90 11.43
N TRP A 154 -13.35 11.05 11.93
CA TRP A 154 -12.65 11.12 13.21
C TRP A 154 -13.55 10.75 14.38
N LYS A 155 -14.81 11.22 14.39
CA LYS A 155 -15.79 10.82 15.41
C LYS A 155 -15.95 9.29 15.43
N ASN A 156 -16.14 8.67 14.27
CA ASN A 156 -16.33 7.24 14.14
C ASN A 156 -15.07 6.42 14.51
N GLN A 157 -13.88 7.00 14.30
CA GLN A 157 -12.61 6.38 14.69
C GLN A 157 -12.39 6.40 16.21
N LEU A 158 -12.76 7.49 16.89
CA LEU A 158 -12.49 7.69 18.32
C LEU A 158 -13.61 7.17 19.23
N LEU A 159 -14.87 7.36 18.84
CA LEU A 159 -16.05 7.01 19.64
C LEU A 159 -16.77 5.76 19.11
N GLY A 160 -16.28 5.18 18.02
CA GLY A 160 -16.92 4.05 17.34
C GLY A 160 -18.06 4.50 16.40
N ARG A 161 -18.50 3.56 15.55
CA ARG A 161 -19.62 3.80 14.63
C ARG A 161 -20.93 3.71 15.38
N GLU A 162 -21.30 4.78 16.08
CA GLU A 162 -22.65 4.95 16.59
C GLU A 162 -23.63 4.92 15.40
N ALA A 163 -24.70 4.11 15.51
CA ALA A 163 -25.80 4.19 14.55
C ALA A 163 -26.25 5.65 14.48
N PRO A 164 -26.37 6.27 13.28
CA PRO A 164 -26.76 7.66 13.21
C PRO A 164 -28.09 7.82 13.94
N PRO A 165 -28.18 8.72 14.94
CA PRO A 165 -29.43 8.96 15.64
C PRO A 165 -30.48 9.31 14.59
N SER A 166 -31.63 8.63 14.66
CA SER A 166 -32.75 8.80 13.74
C SER A 166 -33.03 10.30 13.58
N MET A 167 -33.00 10.77 12.32
CA MET A 167 -33.22 12.18 11.98
C MET A 167 -34.69 12.56 12.15
N LYS A 168 -35.21 12.49 13.37
CA LYS A 168 -36.38 13.28 13.74
C LYS A 168 -35.84 14.57 14.33
N ARG A 169 -36.07 15.69 13.62
CA ARG A 169 -35.93 17.02 14.22
C ARG A 169 -36.94 17.08 15.36
N GLN A 170 -36.51 16.83 16.60
CA GLN A 170 -37.26 17.27 17.76
C GLN A 170 -37.06 18.78 17.87
N ASN A 171 -37.83 19.51 17.06
CA ASN A 171 -38.28 20.82 17.47
C ASN A 171 -39.34 20.57 18.53
N ASP A 172 -38.93 20.54 19.80
CA ASP A 172 -39.87 20.66 20.90
C ASP A 172 -39.14 21.35 22.06
N SER A 173 -39.15 22.68 22.00
CA SER A 173 -39.07 23.54 23.17
C SER A 173 -40.28 23.24 24.05
N LYS A 174 -40.24 22.15 24.82
CA LYS A 174 -41.14 21.96 25.96
C LYS A 174 -40.51 22.62 27.18
N PRO A 175 -41.28 23.38 27.99
CA PRO A 175 -40.79 23.84 29.28
C PRO A 175 -40.38 22.62 30.09
N VAL A 176 -39.12 22.62 30.54
CA VAL A 176 -38.57 21.61 31.42
C VAL A 176 -39.33 21.74 32.74
N PRO A 177 -40.03 20.70 33.25
CA PRO A 177 -40.74 20.82 34.52
C PRO A 177 -39.72 21.13 35.64
N GLU A 178 -40.05 22.06 36.55
CA GLU A 178 -39.13 22.56 37.62
C GLU A 178 -38.47 21.42 38.44
N GLN A 179 -39.14 20.26 38.55
CA GLN A 179 -38.60 19.05 39.18
C GLN A 179 -37.38 18.47 38.45
N THR A 180 -37.35 18.56 37.13
CA THR A 180 -36.19 18.15 36.33
C THR A 180 -35.08 19.20 36.36
N GLU A 181 -35.39 20.49 36.50
CA GLU A 181 -34.36 21.52 36.66
C GLU A 181 -33.63 21.39 38.01
N THR A 182 -34.37 21.15 39.09
CA THR A 182 -33.78 20.93 40.42
C THR A 182 -32.96 19.64 40.49
N GLU A 183 -33.40 18.57 39.84
CA GLU A 183 -32.62 17.33 39.75
C GLU A 183 -31.34 17.52 38.90
N LEU A 184 -31.43 18.24 37.78
CA LEU A 184 -30.26 18.59 36.98
C LEU A 184 -29.28 19.47 37.74
N GLN A 185 -29.75 20.44 38.53
CA GLN A 185 -28.90 21.26 39.39
C GLN A 185 -28.17 20.41 40.43
N ARG A 186 -28.85 19.46 41.08
CA ARG A 186 -28.21 18.52 42.02
C ARG A 186 -27.12 17.68 41.36
N GLN A 187 -27.36 17.21 40.13
CA GLN A 187 -26.37 16.46 39.37
C GLN A 187 -25.16 17.32 38.99
N VAL A 188 -25.39 18.56 38.56
CA VAL A 188 -24.31 19.52 38.27
C VAL A 188 -23.47 19.77 39.52
N GLU A 189 -24.10 20.01 40.67
CA GLU A 189 -23.38 20.20 41.92
C GLU A 189 -22.60 18.95 42.35
N SER A 190 -23.16 17.76 42.15
CA SER A 190 -22.45 16.50 42.42
C SER A 190 -21.20 16.37 41.57
N LEU A 191 -21.33 16.56 40.26
CA LEU A 191 -20.20 16.49 39.34
C LEU A 191 -19.15 17.56 39.64
N GLN A 192 -19.56 18.77 40.05
CA GLN A 192 -18.64 19.81 40.48
C GLN A 192 -17.87 19.43 41.76
N ARG A 193 -18.53 18.77 42.73
CA ARG A 193 -17.86 18.24 43.92
C ARG A 193 -16.85 17.16 43.55
N ASP A 194 -17.21 16.26 42.63
CA ASP A 194 -16.33 15.21 42.15
C ASP A 194 -15.11 15.77 41.41
N ILE A 195 -15.29 16.78 40.56
CA ILE A 195 -14.19 17.46 39.87
C ILE A 195 -13.23 18.10 40.88
N ARG A 196 -13.75 18.82 41.89
CA ARG A 196 -12.93 19.44 42.94
C ARG A 196 -12.15 18.38 43.72
N ARG A 197 -12.78 17.26 44.06
CA ARG A 197 -12.12 16.12 44.72
C ARG A 197 -11.00 15.55 43.86
N LEU A 198 -11.25 15.27 42.59
CA LEU A 198 -10.26 14.72 41.67
C LEU A 198 -9.07 15.68 41.45
N GLN A 199 -9.31 16.99 41.43
CA GLN A 199 -8.25 18.00 41.38
C GLN A 199 -7.36 17.93 42.62
N LEU A 200 -7.95 17.83 43.82
CA LEU A 200 -7.20 17.68 45.07
C LEU A 200 -6.38 16.39 45.10
N GLU A 201 -6.97 15.26 44.68
CA GLU A 201 -6.26 13.98 44.59
C GLU A 201 -5.08 14.06 43.61
N HIS A 202 -5.28 14.69 42.44
CA HIS A 202 -4.21 14.93 41.47
C HIS A 202 -3.07 15.77 42.06
N ASP A 203 -3.40 16.87 42.74
CA ASP A 203 -2.40 17.76 43.35
C ASP A 203 -1.60 17.07 44.47
N LEU A 204 -2.27 16.23 45.27
CA LEU A 204 -1.60 15.41 46.29
C LEU A 204 -0.63 14.43 45.64
N LEU A 205 -1.05 13.71 44.60
CA LEU A 205 -0.20 12.77 43.87
C LEU A 205 0.97 13.47 43.19
N LYS A 206 0.74 14.65 42.61
CA LYS A 206 1.78 15.46 41.98
C LYS A 206 2.84 15.89 42.98
N LYS A 207 2.44 16.41 44.15
CA LYS A 207 3.35 16.76 45.25
C LYS A 207 4.14 15.55 45.76
N ALA A 208 3.48 14.40 45.95
CA ALA A 208 4.15 13.17 46.36
C ALA A 208 5.22 12.75 45.34
N ASN A 209 4.93 12.85 44.04
CA ASN A 209 5.88 12.57 42.97
C ASN A 209 7.06 13.55 42.97
N GLU A 210 6.84 14.83 43.21
CA GLU A 210 7.91 15.82 43.36
C GLU A 210 8.85 15.51 44.54
N LEU A 211 8.30 15.08 45.68
CA LEU A 211 9.09 14.67 46.84
C LEU A 211 9.93 13.43 46.54
N LEU A 212 9.34 12.42 45.88
CA LEU A 212 10.09 11.25 45.42
C LEU A 212 11.22 11.66 44.48
N LYS A 213 10.95 12.48 43.46
CA LYS A 213 12.01 12.97 42.54
C LYS A 213 13.13 13.70 43.28
N LYS A 214 12.82 14.52 44.30
CA LYS A 214 13.84 15.21 45.12
C LYS A 214 14.65 14.23 45.97
N ALA A 215 14.00 13.25 46.60
CA ALA A 215 14.69 12.23 47.40
C ALA A 215 15.64 11.39 46.53
N TRP A 216 15.18 10.95 45.37
CA TRP A 216 16.00 10.23 44.39
C TRP A 216 17.18 11.08 43.90
N ALA A 217 16.95 12.36 43.62
CA ALA A 217 18.02 13.27 43.21
C ALA A 217 19.01 13.63 44.35
N SER A 218 18.65 13.39 45.62
CA SER A 218 19.56 13.50 46.76
C SER A 218 20.38 12.23 46.93
N ILE A 219 19.77 11.05 46.76
CA ILE A 219 20.44 9.74 46.85
C ILE A 219 21.49 9.58 45.74
N CYS A 220 21.21 10.03 44.52
CA CYS A 220 22.18 9.96 43.41
C CYS A 220 23.32 11.00 43.50
N ARG A 221 23.28 11.92 44.48
CA ARG A 221 24.31 12.95 44.69
C ARG A 221 25.24 12.66 45.88
N SER A 222 24.91 11.66 46.70
CA SER A 222 25.77 11.09 47.75
C SER A 222 26.51 9.87 47.22
#